data_AF-A0A0D3B8F6-F1
#
_entry.id   AF-A0A0D3B8F6-F1
#
_cell.length_a   1.000
_cell.length_b   1.000
_cell.length_c   1.000
_cell.angle_alpha   90.00
_cell.angle_beta   90.00
_cell.angle_gamma   90.00
#
_symmetry.space_group_name_H-M   'P 1'
#
loop_
_entity.id
_entity.type
_entity.pdbx_description
1 polymer ?
#
loop_
_entity_poly.entity_id
_entity_poly.type
_entity_poly.pdbx_seq_one_letter_code
_entity_poly.pdbx_strand_id
1 'polypeptide(L)'
;MEPFLYMVPYLLVECASSDEQRAQYSLEPFTYERLTNIPQARAGDCGVYALKYIEWHALGMPFSKKDFAKPNGKTMSDKMAVDIFKELPDAHEFENKDNDANLERMRGDKQATRLTVKSSGMLDDLTISSLESLLCSDLL
;
A
#
# COMPACT_ATOMS: atom_id res chain seq x y z
N MET A 1 19.93 -0.73 -9.88
CA MET A 1 19.54 -1.87 -9.04
C MET A 1 20.74 -2.53 -8.39
N GLU A 2 21.91 -2.59 -9.04
CA GLU A 2 23.10 -3.24 -8.49
C GLU A 2 23.38 -2.95 -7.01
N PRO A 3 23.36 -1.69 -6.51
CA PRO A 3 23.61 -1.46 -5.08
C PRO A 3 22.71 -2.29 -4.16
N PHE A 4 21.41 -2.42 -4.49
CA PHE A 4 20.49 -3.23 -3.70
C PHE A 4 20.82 -4.73 -3.75
N LEU A 5 21.25 -5.24 -4.90
CA LEU A 5 21.60 -6.66 -5.06
C LEU A 5 22.79 -7.05 -4.20
N TYR A 6 23.74 -6.12 -4.03
CA TYR A 6 24.86 -6.29 -3.13
C TYR A 6 24.48 -6.04 -1.68
N MET A 7 23.61 -5.06 -1.36
CA MET A 7 23.30 -4.71 0.03
C MET A 7 22.34 -5.69 0.72
N VAL A 8 21.33 -6.21 0.01
CA VAL A 8 20.30 -7.08 0.59
C VAL A 8 20.87 -8.31 1.32
N PRO A 9 21.84 -9.07 0.76
CA PRO A 9 22.47 -10.19 1.48
C PRO A 9 23.05 -9.79 2.84
N TYR A 10 23.74 -8.64 2.90
CA TYR A 10 24.34 -8.14 4.15
C TYR A 10 23.26 -7.70 5.15
N LEU A 11 22.19 -7.06 4.66
CA LEU A 11 21.06 -6.69 5.52
C LEU A 11 20.38 -7.94 6.12
N LEU A 12 20.25 -9.03 5.36
CA LEU A 12 19.68 -10.28 5.88
C LEU A 12 20.55 -10.89 6.98
N VAL A 13 21.88 -10.90 6.79
CA VAL A 13 22.84 -11.35 7.81
C VAL A 13 22.79 -10.46 9.06
N GLU A 14 22.70 -9.15 8.89
CA GLU A 14 22.67 -8.21 10.02
C GLU A 14 21.36 -8.26 10.80
N CYS A 15 20.24 -8.47 10.12
CA CYS A 15 18.93 -8.62 10.75
C CYS A 15 18.70 -10.01 11.39
N ALA A 16 19.60 -10.97 11.16
CA ALA A 16 19.48 -12.30 11.73
C ALA A 16 19.68 -12.26 13.26
N SER A 17 18.77 -12.90 13.99
CA SER A 17 18.76 -12.85 15.46
C SER A 17 19.78 -13.79 16.12
N SER A 18 20.41 -14.69 15.37
CA SER A 18 21.34 -15.70 15.87
C SER A 18 22.40 -16.06 14.83
N ASP A 19 23.54 -16.58 15.30
CA ASP A 19 24.63 -17.06 14.43
C ASP A 19 24.21 -18.23 13.53
N GLU A 20 23.29 -19.07 14.00
CA GLU A 20 22.72 -20.19 13.22
C GLU A 20 21.92 -19.68 12.01
N GLN A 21 21.14 -18.61 12.19
CA GLN A 21 20.43 -17.95 11.08
C GLN A 21 21.41 -17.23 10.14
N ARG A 22 22.45 -16.59 10.68
CA ARG A 22 23.50 -15.94 9.87
C ARG A 22 24.19 -16.94 8.94
N ALA A 23 24.47 -18.15 9.43
CA ALA A 23 25.09 -19.21 8.64
C ALA A 23 24.22 -19.72 7.47
N GLN A 24 22.91 -19.44 7.46
CA GLN A 24 22.01 -19.83 6.37
C GLN A 24 22.05 -18.86 5.19
N TYR A 25 22.50 -17.62 5.39
CA TYR A 25 22.49 -16.60 4.35
C TYR A 25 23.83 -16.55 3.62
N SER A 26 23.77 -16.58 2.28
CA SER A 26 24.92 -16.29 1.42
C SER A 26 25.12 -14.77 1.30
N LEU A 27 26.38 -14.33 1.17
CA LEU A 27 26.73 -12.95 0.81
C LEU A 27 26.86 -12.74 -0.70
N GLU A 28 26.58 -13.78 -1.50
CA GLU A 28 26.53 -13.63 -2.95
C GLU A 28 25.44 -12.65 -3.36
N PRO A 29 25.72 -11.75 -4.34
CA PRO A 29 24.73 -10.79 -4.80
C PRO A 29 23.50 -11.49 -5.38
N PHE A 30 22.31 -10.97 -5.06
CA PHE A 30 21.08 -11.48 -5.65
C PHE A 30 20.99 -11.19 -7.15
N THR A 31 20.25 -12.03 -7.86
CA THR A 31 19.82 -11.73 -9.22
C THR A 31 18.62 -10.79 -9.21
N TYR A 32 18.45 -10.02 -10.28
CA TYR A 32 17.32 -9.12 -10.46
C TYR A 32 16.63 -9.40 -11.77
N GLU A 33 15.32 -9.61 -11.71
CA GLU A 33 14.46 -9.65 -12.88
C GLU A 33 13.57 -8.42 -12.91
N ARG A 34 13.53 -7.75 -14.07
CA ARG A 34 12.55 -6.71 -14.34
C ARG A 34 11.44 -7.29 -15.21
N LEU A 35 10.27 -7.46 -14.62
CA LEU A 35 9.07 -7.78 -15.36
C LEU A 35 8.68 -6.62 -16.30
N THR A 36 8.65 -6.88 -17.61
CA THR A 36 8.37 -5.88 -18.65
C THR A 36 6.90 -5.80 -19.03
N ASN A 37 6.10 -6.79 -18.64
CA ASN A 37 4.68 -6.91 -18.96
C ASN A 37 3.74 -6.37 -17.88
N ILE A 38 4.29 -5.64 -16.90
CA ILE A 38 3.56 -5.01 -15.80
C ILE A 38 2.74 -3.83 -16.33
N PRO A 39 1.42 -3.77 -16.09
CA PRO A 39 0.62 -2.60 -16.39
C PRO A 39 1.08 -1.38 -15.59
N GLN A 40 1.20 -0.23 -16.26
CA GLN A 40 1.57 1.01 -15.60
C GLN A 40 0.42 1.51 -14.73
N ALA A 41 0.72 1.73 -13.44
CA ALA A 41 -0.15 2.43 -12.51
C ALA A 41 -0.41 3.88 -12.94
N ARG A 42 -1.55 4.44 -12.56
CA ARG A 42 -1.80 5.88 -12.70
C ARG A 42 -1.03 6.63 -11.62
N ALA A 43 -0.82 7.93 -11.81
CA ALA A 43 -0.29 8.78 -10.75
C ALA A 43 -1.22 8.72 -9.52
N GLY A 44 -0.65 8.42 -8.35
CA GLY A 44 -1.39 8.21 -7.10
C GLY A 44 -1.61 6.73 -6.74
N ASP A 45 -1.61 5.82 -7.71
CA ASP A 45 -1.94 4.40 -7.47
C ASP A 45 -0.70 3.54 -7.14
N CYS A 46 0.50 4.13 -7.08
CA CYS A 46 1.76 3.36 -6.97
C CYS A 46 1.85 2.48 -5.72
N GLY A 47 1.32 2.94 -4.58
CA GLY A 47 1.32 2.18 -3.33
C GLY A 47 0.41 0.94 -3.40
N VAL A 48 -0.83 1.13 -3.88
CA VAL A 48 -1.81 0.05 -4.06
C VAL A 48 -1.28 -1.00 -5.02
N TYR A 49 -0.71 -0.58 -6.15
CA TYR A 49 -0.11 -1.51 -7.10
C TYR A 49 1.06 -2.26 -6.46
N ALA A 50 1.99 -1.57 -5.78
CA ALA A 50 3.14 -2.23 -5.14
C ALA A 50 2.72 -3.31 -4.14
N LEU A 51 1.74 -3.03 -3.28
CA LEU A 51 1.21 -3.99 -2.32
C LEU A 51 0.54 -5.17 -3.03
N LYS A 52 -0.25 -4.91 -4.08
CA LYS A 52 -0.88 -5.97 -4.86
C LYS A 52 0.15 -6.87 -5.57
N TYR A 53 1.26 -6.30 -6.04
CA TYR A 53 2.39 -7.05 -6.60
C TYR A 53 3.01 -7.99 -5.56
N ILE A 54 3.27 -7.48 -4.34
CA ILE A 54 3.85 -8.28 -3.26
C ILE A 54 2.92 -9.43 -2.86
N GLU A 55 1.63 -9.14 -2.68
CA GLU A 55 0.60 -10.13 -2.34
C GLU A 55 0.57 -11.28 -3.37
N TRP A 56 0.49 -10.95 -4.66
CA TRP A 56 0.43 -11.96 -5.72
C TRP A 56 1.69 -12.80 -5.83
N HIS A 57 2.87 -12.17 -5.68
CA HIS A 57 4.13 -12.89 -5.64
C HIS A 57 4.21 -13.85 -4.44
N ALA A 58 3.73 -13.43 -3.26
CA ALA A 58 3.70 -14.29 -2.07
C ALA A 58 2.75 -15.48 -2.23
N LEU A 59 1.65 -15.30 -2.97
CA LEU A 59 0.67 -16.37 -3.28
C LEU A 59 1.09 -17.26 -4.47
N GLY A 60 2.19 -16.95 -5.16
CA GLY A 60 2.62 -17.68 -6.35
C GLY A 60 1.68 -17.52 -7.56
N MET A 61 0.87 -16.46 -7.59
CA MET A 61 -0.11 -16.21 -8.64
C MET A 61 0.54 -15.54 -9.86
N PRO A 62 0.23 -15.97 -11.10
CA PRO A 62 0.78 -15.35 -12.30
C PRO A 62 0.12 -14.00 -12.59
N PHE A 63 0.89 -12.99 -12.98
CA PHE A 63 0.34 -11.67 -13.31
C PHE A 63 -0.58 -11.67 -14.53
N SER A 64 -1.79 -11.14 -14.37
CA SER A 64 -2.70 -10.86 -15.48
C SER A 64 -2.84 -9.35 -15.68
N LYS A 65 -2.63 -8.90 -16.93
CA LYS A 65 -2.75 -7.48 -17.30
C LYS A 65 -4.15 -6.92 -17.06
N LYS A 66 -5.17 -7.78 -17.02
CA LYS A 66 -6.57 -7.40 -16.81
C LYS A 66 -6.81 -6.94 -15.37
N ASP A 67 -6.17 -7.60 -14.40
CA ASP A 67 -6.39 -7.31 -12.98
C ASP A 67 -5.76 -5.97 -12.57
N PHE A 68 -4.68 -5.59 -13.25
CA PHE A 68 -3.97 -4.33 -13.06
C PHE A 68 -4.36 -3.26 -14.08
N ALA A 69 -5.48 -3.44 -14.79
CA ALA A 69 -6.00 -2.43 -15.70
C ALA A 69 -6.28 -1.12 -14.93
N LYS A 70 -5.97 0.03 -15.54
CA LYS A 70 -6.19 1.37 -14.96
C LYS A 70 -7.54 1.59 -14.26
N PRO A 71 -8.70 1.10 -14.77
CA PRO A 71 -9.97 1.25 -14.05
C PRO A 71 -10.03 0.50 -12.70
N ASN A 72 -9.21 -0.52 -12.49
CA ASN A 72 -9.24 -1.35 -11.29
C ASN A 72 -8.49 -0.73 -10.11
N GLY A 73 -7.69 0.33 -10.32
CA GLY A 73 -6.92 0.99 -9.26
C GLY A 73 -7.76 1.39 -8.05
N LYS A 74 -8.93 2.00 -8.31
CA LYS A 74 -9.89 2.34 -7.26
C LYS A 74 -10.43 1.10 -6.56
N THR A 75 -10.89 0.10 -7.29
CA THR A 75 -11.42 -1.14 -6.70
C THR A 75 -10.38 -1.85 -5.83
N MET A 76 -9.11 -1.90 -6.26
CA MET A 76 -8.03 -2.46 -5.45
C MET A 76 -7.82 -1.65 -4.18
N SER A 77 -7.78 -0.32 -4.29
CA SER A 77 -7.65 0.57 -3.13
C SER A 77 -8.80 0.43 -2.15
N ASP A 78 -10.04 0.40 -2.64
CA ASP A 78 -11.24 0.28 -1.82
C ASP A 78 -11.27 -1.07 -1.10
N LYS A 79 -10.94 -2.17 -1.79
CA LYS A 79 -10.85 -3.51 -1.19
C LYS A 79 -9.80 -3.56 -0.07
N MET A 80 -8.61 -3.02 -0.31
CA MET A 80 -7.56 -2.96 0.71
C MET A 80 -7.97 -2.10 1.91
N ALA A 81 -8.67 -0.99 1.70
CA ALA A 81 -9.18 -0.17 2.80
C ALA A 81 -10.21 -0.93 3.63
N VAL A 82 -11.10 -1.70 2.98
CA VAL A 82 -12.06 -2.58 3.68
C VAL A 82 -11.33 -3.64 4.50
N ASP A 83 -10.32 -4.28 3.94
CA ASP A 83 -9.57 -5.35 4.62
C ASP A 83 -8.84 -4.80 5.85
N ILE A 84 -8.17 -3.65 5.73
CA ILE A 84 -7.52 -2.97 6.86
C ILE A 84 -8.54 -2.61 7.95
N PHE A 85 -9.71 -2.08 7.57
CA PHE A 85 -10.75 -1.71 8.52
C PHE A 85 -11.28 -2.93 9.30
N LYS A 86 -11.41 -4.08 8.64
CA LYS A 86 -11.82 -5.33 9.29
C LYS A 86 -10.75 -5.90 10.21
N GLU A 87 -9.47 -5.81 9.83
CA GLU A 87 -8.36 -6.29 10.65
C GLU A 87 -8.13 -5.42 11.89
N LEU A 88 -8.45 -4.13 11.80
CA LEU A 88 -8.26 -3.15 12.87
C LEU A 88 -9.59 -2.50 13.28
N PRO A 89 -10.53 -3.27 13.84
CA PRO A 89 -11.86 -2.76 14.16
C PRO A 89 -11.81 -1.64 15.19
N ASP A 90 -10.77 -1.54 16.03
CA ASP A 90 -10.68 -0.50 17.07
C ASP A 90 -9.85 0.73 16.63
N ALA A 91 -9.21 0.70 15.45
CA ALA A 91 -8.32 1.78 15.01
C ALA A 91 -9.06 3.06 14.59
N HIS A 92 -10.38 2.98 14.38
CA HIS A 92 -11.21 4.14 14.04
C HIS A 92 -11.57 5.00 15.27
N GLU A 93 -11.36 4.49 16.49
CA GLU A 93 -11.58 5.24 17.73
C GLU A 93 -10.35 6.04 18.19
N PHE A 94 -9.22 5.92 17.47
CA PHE A 94 -8.03 6.67 17.84
C PHE A 94 -8.21 8.16 17.51
N GLU A 95 -8.40 8.98 18.55
CA GLU A 95 -8.35 10.43 18.43
C GLU A 95 -7.01 10.82 17.80
N ASN A 96 -7.06 11.47 16.64
CA ASN A 96 -5.85 11.96 16.01
C ASN A 96 -5.20 13.03 16.91
N LYS A 97 -4.05 12.70 17.51
CA LYS A 97 -3.27 13.62 18.36
C LYS A 97 -2.28 14.47 17.57
N ASP A 98 -2.36 14.44 16.24
CA ASP A 98 -1.56 15.31 15.38
C ASP A 98 -1.80 16.77 15.78
N ASN A 99 -0.73 17.42 16.24
CA ASN A 99 -0.76 18.79 16.74
C ASN A 99 -0.98 19.75 15.55
N ASP A 100 -2.22 20.21 15.37
CA ASP A 100 -2.67 21.16 14.34
C ASP A 100 -1.93 22.53 14.35
N ALA A 101 -0.99 22.75 15.28
CA ALA A 101 -0.25 23.99 15.45
C ALA A 101 0.50 24.50 14.20
N ASN A 102 0.69 23.68 13.16
CA ASN A 102 1.36 24.10 11.92
C ASN A 102 0.43 24.67 10.83
N LEU A 103 -0.89 24.69 11.03
CA LEU A 103 -1.83 25.22 10.02
C LEU A 103 -1.77 26.76 9.87
N GLU A 104 -1.19 27.48 10.84
CA GLU A 104 -1.16 28.95 10.83
C GLU A 104 -0.01 29.55 9.99
N ARG A 105 1.02 28.77 9.63
CA ARG A 105 2.27 29.31 9.02
C ARG A 105 2.26 29.43 7.50
N MET A 106 1.24 28.89 6.81
CA MET A 106 1.13 28.92 5.34
C MET A 106 0.01 29.85 4.83
N ARG A 107 -0.48 30.76 5.69
CA ARG A 107 -1.45 31.80 5.31
C ARG A 107 -0.74 33.02 4.73
N GLY A 108 -0.03 32.81 3.62
CA GLY A 108 0.62 33.85 2.84
C GLY A 108 0.47 33.56 1.35
N ASP A 109 -0.59 34.12 0.78
CA ASP A 109 -0.73 34.42 -0.65
C ASP A 109 -0.48 33.28 -1.65
N LYS A 110 -1.48 32.40 -1.76
CA LYS A 110 -2.15 32.03 -3.02
C LYS A 110 -3.32 31.13 -2.67
N GLN A 111 -4.39 31.25 -3.44
CA GLN A 111 -5.65 30.54 -3.29
C GLN A 111 -5.41 29.01 -3.33
N ALA A 112 -5.03 28.45 -2.19
CA ALA A 112 -4.89 27.03 -1.99
C ALA A 112 -6.31 26.48 -1.87
N THR A 113 -6.76 25.84 -2.96
CA THR A 113 -7.88 24.91 -2.91
C THR A 113 -7.65 24.01 -1.70
N ARG A 114 -8.49 24.18 -0.68
CA ARG A 114 -8.47 23.42 0.56
C ARG A 114 -8.60 21.95 0.20
N LEU A 115 -7.46 21.26 0.04
CA LEU A 115 -7.38 19.81 0.14
C LEU A 115 -7.51 19.50 1.63
N THR A 116 -8.70 19.73 2.18
CA THR A 116 -9.08 18.93 3.32
C THR A 116 -9.20 17.52 2.80
N VAL A 117 -8.23 16.68 3.13
CA VAL A 117 -8.56 15.29 3.44
C VAL A 117 -9.48 15.40 4.65
N LYS A 118 -10.78 15.62 4.39
CA LYS A 118 -11.80 15.35 5.39
C LYS A 118 -11.76 13.85 5.53
N SER A 119 -10.94 13.30 6.43
CA SER A 119 -11.04 11.87 6.76
C SER A 119 -12.48 11.52 7.18
N SER A 120 -13.22 12.47 7.75
CA SER A 120 -14.65 12.35 8.07
C SER A 120 -15.62 12.73 6.93
N GLY A 121 -15.16 13.26 5.81
CA GLY A 121 -16.01 13.84 4.75
C GLY A 121 -15.54 13.55 3.33
N MET A 122 -14.75 12.49 3.16
CA MET A 122 -14.65 11.68 1.94
C MET A 122 -15.27 10.29 2.14
N LEU A 123 -15.62 9.93 3.40
CA LEU A 123 -16.30 8.70 3.78
C LEU A 123 -17.83 8.87 3.88
N ASP A 124 -18.33 10.10 3.84
CA ASP A 124 -19.77 10.42 3.74
C ASP A 124 -20.37 9.94 2.41
N ASP A 125 -19.59 9.93 1.33
CA ASP A 125 -19.99 9.34 0.04
C ASP A 125 -19.82 7.81 -0.02
N LEU A 126 -18.99 7.22 0.86
CA LEU A 126 -18.81 5.77 0.99
C LEU A 126 -19.44 5.29 2.30
N THR A 127 -20.77 5.44 2.37
CA THR A 127 -21.58 4.99 3.51
C THR A 127 -21.26 3.53 3.89
N ILE A 128 -21.41 3.18 5.18
CA ILE A 128 -21.29 1.79 5.67
C ILE A 128 -22.13 0.82 4.81
N SER A 129 -23.32 1.27 4.35
CA SER A 129 -24.16 0.51 3.41
C SER A 129 -23.52 0.25 2.03
N SER A 130 -22.64 1.14 1.56
CA SER A 130 -21.88 0.96 0.32
C SER A 130 -20.75 -0.07 0.48
N LEU A 131 -20.16 -0.16 1.67
CA LEU A 131 -19.19 -1.19 2.05
C LEU A 131 -19.87 -2.56 2.25
N GLU A 132 -21.07 -2.59 2.85
CA GLU A 132 -21.92 -3.78 2.97
C GLU A 132 -22.41 -4.29 1.61
N SER A 133 -22.71 -3.38 0.67
CA SER A 133 -23.11 -3.76 -0.69
C SER A 133 -21.96 -4.40 -1.48
N LEU A 134 -20.73 -3.92 -1.30
CA LEU A 134 -19.51 -4.52 -1.87
C LEU A 134 -19.25 -5.92 -1.28
N LEU A 135 -19.51 -6.11 0.01
CA LEU A 135 -19.46 -7.40 0.69
C LEU A 135 -20.48 -8.41 0.14
N CYS A 136 -21.69 -7.97 -0.22
CA CYS A 136 -22.72 -8.84 -0.81
C CYS A 136 -22.41 -9.28 -2.25
N SER A 137 -21.66 -8.49 -3.02
CA SER A 137 -21.30 -8.86 -4.40
C SER A 137 -20.20 -9.92 -4.52
N ASP A 138 -19.42 -10.16 -3.47
CA ASP A 138 -18.36 -11.18 -3.45
C ASP A 138 -18.88 -12.56 -2.96
N LEU A 139 -20.19 -12.71 -2.70
CA LEU A 139 -20.82 -13.96 -2.21
C LEU A 139 -21.65 -14.72 -3.28
N LEU A 140 -21.52 -14.38 -4.57
CA LEU A 140 -22.26 -14.98 -5.70
C LEU A 140 -21.34 -15.23 -6.89
#